data_AF-A0AAN8EM10-F1
#
_entry.id   AF-A0AAN8EM10-F1
#
_cell.length_a   1.000
_cell.length_b   1.000
_cell.length_c   1.000
_cell.angle_alpha   90.00
_cell.angle_beta   90.00
_cell.angle_gamma   90.00
#
_symmetry.space_group_name_H-M   'P 1'
#
loop_
_entity.id
_entity.type
_entity.pdbx_description
1 polymer ?
#
loop_
_entity_poly.entity_id
_entity_poly.type
_entity_poly.pdbx_seq_one_letter_code
_entity_poly.pdbx_strand_id
1 'polypeptide(L)'
;MPASAIDTFANKGWDLDESGDTIHRYVGVQSERDMSSILDHIKAVSSELKHDPHIHIDGNQLTISCTTHVPPGLSMKDVKLARKVNDILTEAGITGVTHTDKAEILTQRQRGREHNMEAIRKAKLDCGCG
;
A
#
# COMPACT_ATOMS: atom_id res chain seq x y z
N MET A 1 -0.74 6.47 25.17
CA MET A 1 -0.73 5.75 23.89
C MET A 1 -1.86 6.33 23.04
N PRO A 2 -1.63 7.05 21.93
CA PRO A 2 -2.70 7.76 21.26
C PRO A 2 -3.48 6.79 20.36
N ALA A 3 -4.55 6.21 20.90
CA ALA A 3 -5.56 5.48 20.14
C ALA A 3 -6.21 6.35 19.02
N SER A 4 -6.07 7.68 19.08
CA SER A 4 -6.74 8.62 18.17
C SER A 4 -6.21 8.66 16.73
N ALA A 5 -4.96 8.26 16.45
CA ALA A 5 -4.42 8.30 15.08
C ALA A 5 -4.86 7.10 14.25
N ILE A 6 -4.89 5.90 14.85
CA ILE A 6 -5.31 4.64 14.21
C ILE A 6 -6.77 4.76 13.74
N ASP A 7 -7.64 5.31 14.58
CA ASP A 7 -9.08 5.46 14.30
C ASP A 7 -9.35 6.36 13.07
N THR A 8 -8.52 7.40 12.89
CA THR A 8 -8.71 8.39 11.81
C THR A 8 -8.43 7.82 10.42
N PHE A 9 -7.44 6.94 10.30
CA PHE A 9 -7.08 6.28 9.04
C PHE A 9 -7.95 5.07 8.77
N ALA A 10 -8.23 4.27 9.79
CA ALA A 10 -9.05 3.06 9.67
C ALA A 10 -10.45 3.38 9.12
N ASN A 11 -11.09 4.46 9.59
CA ASN A 11 -12.41 4.88 9.09
C ASN A 11 -12.39 5.38 7.63
N LYS A 12 -11.20 5.64 7.09
CA LYS A 12 -10.99 6.01 5.69
C LYS A 12 -10.40 4.87 4.88
N GLY A 13 -10.39 3.64 5.43
CA GLY A 13 -9.87 2.39 4.88
C GLY A 13 -8.35 2.36 4.71
N TRP A 14 -7.60 3.15 5.48
CA TRP A 14 -6.15 3.05 5.58
C TRP A 14 -5.79 2.34 6.89
N ASP A 15 -4.94 1.33 6.83
CA ASP A 15 -4.42 0.64 8.01
C ASP A 15 -3.07 1.24 8.41
N LEU A 16 -2.92 1.59 9.70
CA LEU A 16 -1.61 1.89 10.27
C LEU A 16 -0.86 0.58 10.55
N ASP A 17 0.42 0.50 10.19
CA ASP A 17 1.26 -0.65 10.51
C ASP A 17 1.55 -0.75 12.02
N GLU A 18 2.07 -1.89 12.47
CA GLU A 18 2.37 -2.15 13.89
C GLU A 18 3.42 -1.18 14.46
N SER A 19 4.33 -0.68 13.63
CA SER A 19 5.36 0.29 14.02
C SER A 19 4.79 1.70 14.19
N GLY A 20 3.64 2.00 13.57
CA GLY A 20 3.03 3.32 13.58
C GLY A 20 3.64 4.30 12.57
N ASP A 21 4.45 3.79 11.64
CA ASP A 21 5.32 4.58 10.75
C ASP A 21 4.90 4.49 9.28
N THR A 22 4.01 3.56 8.94
CA THR A 22 3.49 3.40 7.57
C THR A 22 1.98 3.24 7.58
N ILE A 23 1.29 3.88 6.64
CA ILE A 23 -0.13 3.61 6.36
C ILE A 23 -0.27 2.83 5.06
N HIS A 24 -1.20 1.87 5.04
CA HIS A 24 -1.48 1.00 3.91
C HIS A 24 -2.92 1.13 3.44
N ARG A 25 -3.14 1.11 2.13
CA ARG A 25 -4.46 0.99 1.51
C ARG A 25 -4.49 -0.20 0.58
N TYR A 26 -5.49 -1.05 0.79
CA TYR A 26 -5.75 -2.22 -0.03
C TYR A 26 -6.96 -1.97 -0.92
N VAL A 27 -6.83 -2.32 -2.20
CA VAL A 27 -7.85 -2.05 -3.21
C VAL A 27 -7.97 -3.24 -4.16
N GLY A 28 -9.19 -3.74 -4.36
CA GLY A 28 -9.51 -4.63 -5.47
C GLY A 28 -9.97 -3.82 -6.69
N VAL A 29 -9.34 -4.02 -7.85
CA VAL A 29 -9.64 -3.32 -9.11
C VAL A 29 -10.01 -4.34 -10.19
N GLN A 30 -11.27 -4.33 -10.64
CA GLN A 30 -11.81 -5.39 -11.51
C GLN A 30 -11.30 -5.35 -12.97
N SER A 31 -10.70 -4.26 -13.38
CA SER A 31 -10.32 -4.00 -14.78
C SER A 31 -8.88 -3.50 -14.86
N GLU A 32 -8.09 -4.06 -15.77
CA GLU A 32 -6.72 -3.59 -16.04
C GLU A 32 -6.70 -2.13 -16.51
N ARG A 33 -7.73 -1.68 -17.23
CA ARG A 33 -7.86 -0.29 -17.66
C ARG A 33 -8.02 0.64 -16.46
N ASP A 34 -8.87 0.26 -15.52
CA ASP A 34 -9.12 1.05 -14.31
C ASP A 34 -7.86 1.07 -13.44
N MET A 35 -7.17 -0.07 -13.34
CA MET A 35 -5.88 -0.17 -12.65
C MET A 35 -4.87 0.81 -13.25
N SER A 36 -4.67 0.81 -14.58
CA SER A 36 -3.76 1.74 -15.25
C SER A 36 -4.15 3.19 -14.99
N SER A 37 -5.43 3.53 -15.13
CA SER A 37 -5.92 4.90 -14.90
C SER A 37 -5.68 5.37 -13.46
N ILE A 38 -5.91 4.50 -12.47
CA ILE A 38 -5.64 4.80 -11.06
C ILE A 38 -4.14 5.04 -10.85
N LEU A 39 -3.27 4.17 -11.39
CA LEU A 39 -1.82 4.31 -11.26
C LEU A 39 -1.29 5.60 -11.89
N ASP A 40 -1.79 5.97 -13.08
CA ASP A 40 -1.40 7.21 -13.76
C ASP A 40 -1.78 8.45 -12.94
N HIS A 41 -2.97 8.47 -12.34
CA HIS A 41 -3.39 9.55 -11.45
C HIS A 41 -2.57 9.60 -10.15
N ILE A 42 -2.28 8.45 -9.53
CA ILE A 42 -1.42 8.39 -8.35
C ILE A 42 -0.02 8.93 -8.67
N LYS A 43 0.53 8.57 -9.84
CA LYS A 43 1.84 9.07 -10.30
C LYS A 43 1.84 10.58 -10.49
N ALA A 44 0.78 11.14 -11.07
CA ALA A 44 0.63 12.59 -11.23
C ALA A 44 0.62 13.31 -9.87
N VAL A 45 -0.14 12.80 -8.91
CA VAL A 45 -0.17 13.34 -7.53
C VAL A 45 1.17 13.20 -6.82
N SER A 46 1.84 12.06 -6.99
CA SER A 46 3.16 11.81 -6.35
C SER A 46 4.19 12.82 -6.84
N SER A 47 4.18 13.13 -8.13
CA SER A 47 5.00 14.17 -8.74
C SER A 47 4.65 15.58 -8.23
N GLU A 48 3.36 15.91 -8.10
CA GLU A 48 2.91 17.20 -7.55
C GLU A 48 3.41 17.39 -6.11
N LEU A 49 3.29 16.35 -5.28
CA LEU A 49 3.66 16.38 -3.87
C LEU A 49 5.16 16.16 -3.61
N LYS A 50 5.92 15.77 -4.65
CA LYS A 50 7.31 15.31 -4.53
C LYS A 50 7.46 14.26 -3.43
N HIS A 51 6.55 13.29 -3.45
CA HIS A 51 6.43 12.25 -2.44
C HIS A 51 5.78 11.01 -3.06
N ASP A 52 6.54 9.92 -3.12
CA ASP A 52 6.12 8.69 -3.79
C ASP A 52 5.60 7.64 -2.80
N PRO A 53 4.44 7.02 -3.06
CA PRO A 53 4.02 5.83 -2.34
C PRO A 53 4.80 4.60 -2.81
N HIS A 54 4.88 3.58 -1.95
CA HIS A 54 5.22 2.24 -2.40
C HIS A 54 3.96 1.54 -2.92
N ILE A 55 3.98 1.16 -4.19
CA ILE A 55 2.88 0.48 -4.86
C ILE A 55 3.26 -0.99 -5.09
N HIS A 56 2.33 -1.89 -4.77
CA HIS A 56 2.43 -3.31 -5.06
C HIS A 56 1.15 -3.78 -5.76
N ILE A 57 1.29 -4.56 -6.82
CA ILE A 57 0.17 -5.09 -7.61
C ILE A 57 0.29 -6.61 -7.63
N ASP A 58 -0.79 -7.30 -7.27
CA ASP A 58 -0.90 -8.76 -7.36
C ASP A 58 -2.24 -9.12 -8.01
N GLY A 59 -2.19 -9.48 -9.29
CA GLY A 59 -3.38 -9.68 -10.12
C GLY A 59 -4.27 -8.43 -10.15
N ASN A 60 -5.47 -8.56 -9.61
CA ASN A 60 -6.45 -7.48 -9.52
C ASN A 60 -6.36 -6.67 -8.21
N GLN A 61 -5.38 -6.96 -7.35
CA GLN A 61 -5.19 -6.28 -6.08
C GLN A 61 -4.09 -5.23 -6.19
N LEU A 62 -4.38 -4.05 -5.68
CA LEU A 62 -3.47 -2.92 -5.55
C LEU A 62 -3.28 -2.63 -4.06
N THR A 63 -2.02 -2.62 -3.62
CA THR A 63 -1.66 -2.07 -2.32
C THR A 63 -0.82 -0.81 -2.47
N ILE A 64 -1.19 0.20 -1.72
CA ILE A 64 -0.52 1.50 -1.67
C ILE A 64 -0.02 1.70 -0.24
N SER A 65 1.26 2.01 -0.07
CA SER A 65 1.86 2.25 1.24
C SER A 65 2.53 3.61 1.27
N CYS A 66 2.23 4.42 2.28
CA CYS A 66 2.81 5.76 2.45
C CYS A 66 3.64 5.79 3.73
N THR A 67 4.90 6.17 3.59
CA THR A 67 5.84 6.45 4.69
C THR A 67 6.84 7.50 4.21
N THR A 68 7.35 8.32 5.12
CA THR A 68 8.48 9.20 4.84
C THR A 68 9.77 8.49 5.20
N HIS A 69 10.75 8.53 4.28
CA HIS A 69 12.05 7.89 4.48
C HIS A 69 12.99 8.73 5.35
N VAL A 70 12.86 10.07 5.32
CA VAL A 70 13.75 11.00 6.04
C VAL A 70 13.00 12.24 6.56
N PRO A 71 12.92 12.44 7.90
CA PRO A 71 13.17 11.43 8.92
C PRO A 71 12.21 10.23 8.75
N PRO A 72 12.62 9.02 9.14
CA PRO A 72 11.79 7.84 9.02
C PRO A 72 10.51 7.99 9.84
N GLY A 73 9.38 7.58 9.26
CA GLY A 73 8.07 7.56 9.91
C GLY A 73 6.98 8.28 9.12
N LEU A 74 5.79 8.35 9.70
CA LEU A 74 4.68 9.08 9.09
C LEU A 74 4.88 10.59 9.19
N SER A 75 4.71 11.26 8.06
CA SER A 75 4.66 12.72 7.98
C SER A 75 3.34 13.22 7.40
N MET A 76 3.14 14.54 7.47
CA MET A 76 2.00 15.19 6.83
C MET A 76 1.97 14.99 5.31
N LYS A 77 3.12 14.68 4.67
CA LYS A 77 3.15 14.35 3.24
C LYS A 77 2.45 13.02 2.97
N ASP A 78 2.66 12.02 3.81
CA ASP A 78 1.97 10.73 3.73
C ASP A 78 0.46 10.90 3.86
N VAL A 79 0.03 11.73 4.82
CA VAL A 79 -1.39 12.03 5.03
C VAL A 79 -2.02 12.75 3.82
N LYS A 80 -1.31 13.72 3.23
CA LYS A 80 -1.77 14.44 2.04
C LYS A 80 -1.86 13.53 0.83
N LEU A 81 -0.85 12.70 0.61
CA LEU A 81 -0.84 11.71 -0.46
C LEU A 81 -1.98 10.71 -0.30
N ALA A 82 -2.17 10.13 0.90
CA ALA A 82 -3.26 9.20 1.19
C ALA A 82 -4.65 9.80 0.96
N ARG A 83 -4.84 11.09 1.30
CA ARG A 83 -6.11 11.80 1.01
C ARG A 83 -6.35 11.92 -0.50
N LYS A 84 -5.37 12.37 -1.27
CA LYS A 84 -5.48 12.51 -2.73
C LYS A 84 -5.72 11.15 -3.41
N VAL A 85 -5.07 10.10 -2.92
CA VAL A 85 -5.31 8.73 -3.36
C VAL A 85 -6.76 8.32 -3.09
N ASN A 86 -7.31 8.63 -1.91
CA ASN A 86 -8.73 8.36 -1.64
C ASN A 86 -9.67 9.10 -2.60
N ASP A 87 -9.36 10.34 -2.97
CA ASP A 87 -10.15 11.10 -3.95
C ASP A 87 -10.13 10.38 -5.31
N ILE A 88 -8.95 9.96 -5.80
CA ILE A 88 -8.79 9.18 -7.04
C ILE A 88 -9.60 7.87 -6.99
N LEU A 89 -9.50 7.13 -5.88
CA LEU A 89 -10.23 5.87 -5.72
C LEU A 89 -11.74 6.09 -5.69
N THR A 90 -12.19 7.16 -5.05
CA THR A 90 -13.61 7.55 -5.01
C THR A 90 -14.13 7.90 -6.41
N GLU A 91 -13.36 8.67 -7.18
CA GLU A 91 -13.68 9.01 -8.57
C GLU A 91 -13.72 7.78 -9.49
N ALA A 92 -12.86 6.80 -9.24
CA ALA A 92 -12.87 5.51 -9.92
C ALA A 92 -14.02 4.58 -9.46
N GLY A 93 -14.92 5.05 -8.58
CA GLY A 93 -16.04 4.26 -8.07
C GLY A 93 -15.66 3.25 -6.98
N ILE A 94 -14.41 3.25 -6.53
CA ILE A 94 -13.88 2.41 -5.45
C ILE A 94 -14.20 3.10 -4.12
N THR A 95 -15.48 3.06 -3.75
CA THR A 95 -16.04 3.79 -2.61
C THR A 95 -16.20 2.94 -1.36
N GLY A 96 -16.10 1.61 -1.49
CA GLY A 96 -16.10 0.68 -0.38
C GLY A 96 -14.69 0.35 0.10
N VAL A 97 -14.55 0.01 1.38
CA VAL A 97 -13.55 -0.99 1.77
C VAL A 97 -13.82 -2.17 0.85
N THR A 98 -12.97 -2.41 -0.14
CA THR A 98 -13.03 -3.67 -0.89
C THR A 98 -12.60 -4.72 0.11
N HIS A 99 -13.56 -5.21 0.89
CA HIS A 99 -13.46 -6.44 1.67
C HIS A 99 -13.36 -7.61 0.68
N THR A 100 -12.36 -7.61 -0.19
CA THR A 100 -11.64 -8.86 -0.39
C THR A 100 -10.95 -9.04 0.95
N ASP A 101 -11.43 -10.01 1.74
CA ASP A 101 -11.17 -10.19 3.15
C ASP A 101 -9.79 -9.64 3.56
N LYS A 102 -9.71 -8.63 4.44
CA LYS A 102 -8.42 -8.11 4.93
C LYS A 102 -7.49 -9.26 5.35
N ALA A 103 -8.08 -10.30 5.94
CA ALA A 103 -7.42 -11.55 6.26
C ALA A 103 -6.85 -12.27 5.02
N GLU A 104 -7.60 -12.34 3.92
CA GLU A 104 -7.16 -12.92 2.66
C GLU A 104 -6.01 -12.14 2.03
N ILE A 105 -6.08 -10.80 1.99
CA ILE A 105 -5.01 -9.94 1.46
C ILE A 105 -3.74 -10.06 2.31
N LEU A 106 -3.89 -10.02 3.64
CA LEU A 106 -2.76 -10.23 4.57
C LEU A 106 -2.18 -11.63 4.44
N THR A 107 -3.01 -12.65 4.24
CA THR A 107 -2.59 -14.04 4.04
C THR A 107 -1.84 -14.19 2.72
N GLN A 108 -2.34 -13.61 1.63
CA GLN A 108 -1.66 -13.62 0.33
C GLN A 108 -0.30 -12.90 0.40
N ARG A 109 -0.22 -11.77 1.10
CA ARG A 109 1.04 -11.07 1.37
C ARG A 109 2.00 -11.89 2.22
N GLN A 110 1.51 -12.54 3.27
CA GLN A 110 2.33 -13.41 4.12
C GLN A 110 2.94 -14.53 3.27
N ARG A 111 2.12 -15.17 2.43
CA ARG A 111 2.58 -16.18 1.46
C ARG A 111 3.60 -15.62 0.47
N GLY A 112 3.37 -14.41 -0.05
CA GLY A 112 4.32 -13.73 -0.94
C GLY A 112 5.65 -13.40 -0.27
N ARG A 113 5.64 -12.95 0.99
CA ARG A 113 6.86 -12.71 1.80
C ARG A 113 7.61 -14.01 2.04
N GLU A 114 6.91 -15.07 2.40
CA GLU A 114 7.49 -16.40 2.61
C GLU A 114 8.13 -16.94 1.32
N HIS A 115 7.42 -16.84 0.19
CA HIS A 115 7.94 -17.25 -1.11
C HIS A 115 9.18 -16.44 -1.52
N ASN A 116 9.18 -15.12 -1.31
CA ASN A 116 10.34 -14.26 -1.57
C ASN A 116 11.52 -14.61 -0.64
N MET A 117 11.27 -14.87 0.64
CA MET A 117 12.30 -15.29 1.60
C MET A 117 12.91 -16.65 1.22
N GLU A 118 12.09 -17.58 0.74
CA GLU A 118 12.56 -18.89 0.25
C GLU A 118 13.40 -18.72 -1.03
N ALA A 119 12.96 -17.89 -1.97
CA ALA A 119 13.73 -17.56 -3.17
C ALA A 119 15.10 -16.94 -2.82
N ILE A 120 15.15 -16.02 -1.86
CA ILE A 120 16.41 -15.42 -1.38
C ILE A 120 17.29 -16.48 -0.70
N ARG A 121 16.71 -17.36 0.13
CA ARG A 121 17.45 -18.43 0.80
C ARG A 121 18.05 -19.40 -0.22
N LYS A 122 17.28 -19.80 -1.22
CA LYS A 122 17.73 -20.67 -2.30
C LYS A 122 18.79 -19.99 -3.15
N ALA A 123 18.62 -18.72 -3.52
CA ALA A 123 19.63 -17.94 -4.22
C ALA A 123 20.93 -17.83 -3.41
N LYS A 124 20.88 -17.72 -2.08
CA LYS A 124 22.08 -17.75 -1.22
C LYS A 124 22.75 -19.13 -1.13
N LEU A 125 22.01 -20.22 -1.34
CA LEU A 125 22.55 -21.58 -1.41
C LEU A 125 23.16 -21.87 -2.79
N ASP A 126 22.53 -21.36 -3.86
CA ASP A 126 22.97 -21.51 -5.25
C ASP A 126 24.16 -20.57 -5.58
N CYS A 127 24.18 -19.36 -5.01
CA CYS A 127 25.37 -18.51 -4.96
C CYS A 127 26.31 -19.04 -3.87
N GLY A 128 27.03 -20.12 -4.16
CA GLY A 128 28.10 -20.65 -3.33
C GLY A 128 29.23 -19.63 -3.11
N CYS A 129 29.02 -18.71 -2.16
CA CYS A 129 30.10 -17.98 -1.50
C CYS A 129 30.36 -18.68 -0.15
N GLY A 130 31.03 -19.82 -0.25
CA GLY A 130 31.83 -20.40 0.84
C GLY A 130 33.27 -19.93 0.73
#